data_AF-A0A7C4GC76-F1
#
_entry.id   AF-A0A7C4GC76-F1
#
_cell.length_a   1.000
_cell.length_b   1.000
_cell.length_c   1.000
_cell.angle_alpha   90.00
_cell.angle_beta   90.00
_cell.angle_gamma   90.00
#
_symmetry.space_group_name_H-M   'P 1'
#
loop_
_entity.id
_entity.type
_entity.pdbx_description
1 polymer ?
#
loop_
_entity_poly.entity_id
_entity_poly.type
_entity_poly.pdbx_seq_one_letter_code
_entity_poly.pdbx_strand_id
1 'polypeptide(L)'
;REEPCSRAELEYIIRDILKRCHSDGNAFIEIVRRGAMVIQLGEYRIAIARPPFSDGLEITAVRPIVKVSIDDYALSDKLKRRLAERAEGILICGPPGAGKSTFASALAEFYRTSKNAIVKTMEAPRDLQVRDEITQYAPLEGEFYKTAEILLLVRPDYTVFDELRKTEDFQVFVDMRLAGVGMIGVVHSSSPVDAIHRFIGRIDLGVIPQVIDTVIFIKDGLIKKVYVLDLVVKVPHGMMDEDLARPVVEVRDFETNEVEYEIYTFGEETVIFPIKRDLEVKRSERDFKDLMKFIRRFDSNAELEVLSDNFVIVKVKKNVVPHIIGRNGSIISELERKFNVRIKLQARDEFTESSKIDYSYRETKRSLIFYFDREYAKLNVNLYIDGKYFGSYRCDKRARLVFNLSSDVGKYLKNALDSGLNINFEVSRT
;
A
#
# COMPACT_ATOMS: atom_id res chain seq x y z
N ARG A 1 24.64 -43.60 11.40
CA ARG A 1 25.61 -44.65 11.04
C ARG A 1 26.99 -44.23 11.52
N GLU A 2 27.88 -45.17 11.79
CA GLU A 2 29.23 -44.87 12.32
C GLU A 2 30.30 -44.75 11.21
N GLU A 3 30.15 -45.43 10.08
CA GLU A 3 31.08 -45.29 8.94
C GLU A 3 30.72 -44.11 8.02
N PRO A 4 31.70 -43.34 7.49
CA PRO A 4 31.46 -42.29 6.49
C PRO A 4 30.90 -42.83 5.17
N CYS A 5 30.15 -42.01 4.43
CA CYS A 5 29.68 -42.40 3.09
C CYS A 5 30.87 -42.49 2.16
N SER A 6 30.91 -43.55 1.35
CA SER A 6 31.79 -43.53 0.19
C SER A 6 31.19 -42.67 -0.92
N ARG A 7 32.05 -42.17 -1.82
CA ARG A 7 31.60 -41.46 -3.02
C ARG A 7 30.70 -42.33 -3.90
N ALA A 8 31.01 -43.62 -4.01
CA ALA A 8 30.24 -44.57 -4.82
C ALA A 8 28.82 -44.76 -4.27
N GLU A 9 28.65 -44.80 -2.94
CA GLU A 9 27.34 -44.84 -2.31
C GLU A 9 26.51 -43.59 -2.61
N LEU A 10 27.11 -42.40 -2.48
CA LEU A 10 26.42 -41.15 -2.81
C LEU A 10 26.03 -41.10 -4.27
N GLU A 11 26.91 -41.53 -5.19
CA GLU A 11 26.58 -41.64 -6.61
C GLU A 11 25.45 -42.65 -6.88
N TYR A 12 25.41 -43.76 -6.15
CA TYR A 12 24.32 -44.74 -6.23
C TYR A 12 22.98 -44.12 -5.77
N ILE A 13 22.97 -43.45 -4.62
CA ILE A 13 21.77 -42.78 -4.09
C ILE A 13 21.29 -41.70 -5.06
N ILE A 14 22.19 -40.88 -5.61
CA ILE A 14 21.86 -39.86 -6.63
C ILE A 14 21.21 -40.51 -7.85
N ARG A 15 21.77 -41.62 -8.36
CA ARG A 15 21.19 -42.33 -9.51
C ARG A 15 19.80 -42.87 -9.19
N ASP A 16 19.58 -43.41 -7.99
CA ASP A 16 18.26 -43.91 -7.59
C ASP A 16 17.23 -42.79 -7.48
N ILE A 17 17.59 -41.66 -6.86
CA ILE A 17 16.75 -40.45 -6.79
C ILE A 17 16.37 -39.99 -8.20
N LEU A 18 17.36 -39.85 -9.09
CA LEU A 18 17.11 -39.42 -10.47
C LEU A 18 16.24 -40.42 -11.23
N LYS A 19 16.42 -41.73 -11.03
CA LYS A 19 15.60 -42.76 -11.66
C LYS A 19 14.14 -42.65 -11.20
N ARG A 20 13.90 -42.43 -9.91
CA ARG A 20 12.55 -42.18 -9.38
C ARG A 20 11.95 -40.90 -9.96
N CYS A 21 12.75 -39.83 -10.14
CA CYS A 21 12.27 -38.62 -10.80
C CYS A 21 11.74 -38.81 -12.22
N HIS A 22 12.27 -39.78 -12.96
CA HIS A 22 11.81 -40.06 -14.33
C HIS A 22 10.66 -41.07 -14.39
N SER A 23 10.42 -41.81 -13.29
CA SER A 23 9.48 -42.94 -13.26
C SER A 23 8.21 -42.64 -12.46
N ASP A 24 8.26 -41.66 -11.56
CA ASP A 24 7.21 -41.37 -10.58
C ASP A 24 6.52 -40.03 -10.87
N GLY A 25 5.18 -40.01 -10.93
CA GLY A 25 4.40 -38.83 -11.32
C GLY A 25 4.48 -37.67 -10.32
N ASN A 26 4.90 -37.96 -9.08
CA ASN A 26 5.03 -37.01 -7.97
C ASN A 26 6.48 -36.55 -7.73
N ALA A 27 7.32 -36.62 -8.76
CA ALA A 27 8.72 -36.22 -8.68
C ALA A 27 9.07 -35.26 -9.82
N PHE A 28 9.72 -34.13 -9.49
CA PHE A 28 10.19 -33.20 -10.52
C PHE A 28 11.47 -32.50 -10.09
N ILE A 29 12.27 -32.11 -11.08
CA ILE A 29 13.52 -31.39 -10.87
C ILE A 29 13.19 -29.89 -10.90
N GLU A 30 13.32 -29.21 -9.76
CA GLU A 30 13.05 -27.77 -9.62
C GLU A 30 14.16 -26.92 -10.26
N ILE A 31 15.40 -27.22 -9.90
CA ILE A 31 16.57 -26.43 -10.26
C ILE A 31 17.65 -27.37 -10.75
N VAL A 32 18.19 -27.07 -11.93
CA VAL A 32 19.46 -27.62 -12.40
C VAL A 32 20.41 -26.48 -12.69
N ARG A 33 21.53 -26.44 -11.98
CA ARG A 33 22.65 -25.53 -12.22
C ARG A 33 23.96 -26.33 -12.25
N ARG A 34 25.03 -25.71 -12.72
CA ARG A 34 26.34 -26.35 -12.78
C ARG A 34 26.80 -26.71 -11.37
N GLY A 35 26.74 -27.99 -11.03
CA GLY A 35 27.14 -28.51 -9.72
C GLY A 35 26.04 -28.54 -8.64
N ALA A 36 24.82 -28.08 -8.93
CA ALA A 36 23.72 -28.07 -7.95
C ALA A 36 22.40 -28.53 -8.59
N MET A 37 21.64 -29.33 -7.85
CA MET A 37 20.31 -29.78 -8.25
C MET A 37 19.37 -29.75 -7.05
N VAL A 38 18.14 -29.27 -7.25
CA VAL A 38 17.06 -29.38 -6.26
C VAL A 38 15.93 -30.18 -6.88
N ILE A 39 15.46 -31.17 -6.16
CA ILE A 39 14.48 -32.16 -6.59
C ILE A 39 13.38 -32.22 -5.53
N GLN A 40 12.13 -32.10 -5.96
CA GLN A 40 10.98 -32.49 -5.15
C GLN A 40 10.65 -33.95 -5.48
N LEU A 41 10.75 -34.84 -4.49
CA LEU A 41 10.45 -36.28 -4.61
C LEU A 41 9.42 -36.68 -3.57
N GLY A 42 8.14 -36.70 -3.96
CA GLY A 42 7.03 -36.89 -3.01
C GLY A 42 7.03 -35.80 -1.95
N GLU A 43 7.07 -36.19 -0.67
CA GLU A 43 7.15 -35.26 0.47
C GLU A 43 8.58 -34.81 0.80
N TYR A 44 9.60 -35.27 0.08
CA TYR A 44 10.99 -34.92 0.36
C TYR A 44 11.50 -33.86 -0.61
N ARG A 45 12.08 -32.78 -0.05
CA ARG A 45 12.89 -31.84 -0.82
C ARG A 45 14.34 -32.27 -0.73
N ILE A 46 14.94 -32.58 -1.87
CA ILE A 46 16.28 -33.14 -1.97
C ILE A 46 17.18 -32.16 -2.72
N ALA A 47 18.21 -31.65 -2.04
CA ALA A 47 19.29 -30.88 -2.63
C ALA A 47 20.51 -31.78 -2.87
N ILE A 48 21.07 -31.73 -4.07
CA ILE A 48 22.27 -32.46 -4.47
C ILE A 48 23.33 -31.45 -4.90
N ALA A 49 24.47 -31.44 -4.21
CA ALA A 49 25.62 -30.60 -4.54
C ALA A 49 26.80 -31.47 -5.00
N ARG A 50 27.55 -30.98 -6.00
CA ARG A 50 28.75 -31.63 -6.54
C ARG A 50 29.78 -30.60 -7.01
N PRO A 51 31.09 -30.95 -7.06
CA PRO A 51 32.11 -30.09 -7.63
C PRO A 51 31.75 -29.64 -9.06
N PRO A 52 32.03 -28.37 -9.43
CA PRO A 52 32.80 -27.37 -8.70
C PRO A 52 31.99 -26.51 -7.71
N PHE A 53 30.69 -26.75 -7.53
CA PHE A 53 29.84 -25.92 -6.64
C PHE A 53 30.10 -26.21 -5.15
N SER A 54 30.48 -27.45 -4.84
CA SER A 54 30.84 -27.92 -3.50
C SER A 54 32.20 -28.63 -3.52
N ASP A 55 32.82 -28.79 -2.36
CA ASP A 55 34.11 -29.48 -2.21
C ASP A 55 34.00 -31.01 -2.41
N GLY A 56 32.78 -31.56 -2.30
CA GLY A 56 32.49 -32.98 -2.46
C GLY A 56 31.04 -33.24 -2.87
N LEU A 57 30.66 -34.52 -3.00
CA LEU A 57 29.26 -34.88 -3.21
C LEU A 57 28.48 -34.74 -1.90
N GLU A 58 27.34 -34.07 -1.96
CA GLU A 58 26.43 -33.91 -0.83
C GLU A 58 24.99 -34.16 -1.29
N ILE A 59 24.21 -34.84 -0.44
CA ILE A 59 22.77 -35.03 -0.61
C ILE A 59 22.12 -34.61 0.69
N THR A 60 21.26 -33.60 0.62
CA THR A 60 20.46 -33.13 1.75
C THR A 60 18.99 -33.39 1.43
N ALA A 61 18.35 -34.29 2.17
CA ALA A 61 16.94 -34.62 2.01
C ALA A 61 16.18 -34.19 3.27
N VAL A 62 15.22 -33.29 3.10
CA VAL A 62 14.36 -32.80 4.19
C VAL A 62 12.91 -33.17 3.91
N ARG A 63 12.22 -33.70 4.92
CA ARG A 63 10.77 -33.87 4.91
C ARG A 63 10.15 -32.68 5.66
N PRO A 64 9.26 -31.88 5.07
CA PRO A 64 8.52 -30.87 5.81
C PRO A 64 7.72 -31.57 6.93
N ILE A 65 7.98 -31.21 8.20
CA ILE A 65 7.51 -31.97 9.36
C ILE A 65 6.10 -31.56 9.80
N VAL A 66 5.60 -30.39 9.39
CA VAL A 66 4.36 -29.84 9.96
C VAL A 66 3.45 -29.32 8.85
N LYS A 67 2.37 -30.07 8.61
CA LYS A 67 1.20 -29.59 7.89
C LYS A 67 0.28 -28.92 8.90
N VAL A 68 0.07 -27.61 8.75
CA VAL A 68 -0.83 -26.84 9.61
C VAL A 68 -2.18 -26.71 8.94
N SER A 69 -3.22 -26.85 9.74
CA SER A 69 -4.60 -26.57 9.36
C SER A 69 -4.94 -25.12 9.69
N ILE A 70 -6.06 -24.64 9.14
CA ILE A 70 -6.56 -23.29 9.45
C ILE A 70 -6.97 -23.16 10.93
N ASP A 71 -7.33 -24.26 11.57
CA ASP A 71 -7.77 -24.31 12.97
C ASP A 71 -6.60 -24.20 13.96
N ASP A 72 -5.38 -24.49 13.51
CA ASP A 72 -4.14 -24.26 14.28
C ASP A 72 -3.82 -22.76 14.42
N TYR A 73 -4.39 -21.94 13.53
CA TYR A 73 -4.40 -20.49 13.69
C TYR A 73 -5.57 -20.12 14.59
N ALA A 74 -5.31 -19.39 15.68
CA ALA A 74 -6.32 -18.91 16.62
C ALA A 74 -7.22 -17.82 16.00
N LEU A 75 -7.98 -18.16 14.97
CA LEU A 75 -8.89 -17.26 14.26
C LEU A 75 -10.10 -16.96 15.12
N SER A 76 -10.53 -15.71 15.13
CA SER A 76 -11.85 -15.33 15.67
C SER A 76 -12.96 -15.98 14.84
N ASP A 77 -14.09 -16.32 15.47
CA ASP A 77 -15.27 -16.84 14.74
C ASP A 77 -15.75 -15.85 13.66
N LYS A 78 -15.57 -14.56 13.92
CA LYS A 78 -15.85 -13.48 12.98
C LYS A 78 -14.98 -13.63 11.72
N LEU A 79 -13.68 -13.87 11.89
CA LEU A 79 -12.73 -14.04 10.78
C LEU A 79 -13.00 -15.33 10.01
N LYS A 80 -13.25 -16.45 10.72
CA LYS A 80 -13.64 -17.73 10.09
C LYS A 80 -14.87 -17.56 9.20
N ARG A 81 -15.92 -16.88 9.70
CA ARG A 81 -17.13 -16.59 8.92
C ARG A 81 -16.83 -15.68 7.71
N ARG A 82 -16.04 -14.62 7.89
CA ARG A 82 -15.66 -13.74 6.76
C ARG A 82 -14.95 -14.53 5.66
N LEU A 83 -13.96 -15.34 6.03
CA LEU A 83 -13.22 -16.17 5.08
C LEU A 83 -14.16 -17.12 4.34
N ALA A 84 -15.11 -17.75 5.05
CA ALA A 84 -16.06 -18.68 4.46
C ALA A 84 -17.05 -18.01 3.50
N GLU A 85 -17.55 -16.81 3.81
CA GLU A 85 -18.73 -16.25 3.15
C GLU A 85 -18.46 -15.10 2.19
N ARG A 86 -17.42 -14.28 2.44
CA ARG A 86 -17.27 -12.98 1.76
C ARG A 86 -15.90 -12.69 1.17
N ALA A 87 -14.84 -13.28 1.73
CA ALA A 87 -13.48 -12.97 1.30
C ALA A 87 -13.18 -13.66 -0.04
N GLU A 88 -12.88 -12.85 -1.05
CA GLU A 88 -12.58 -13.31 -2.41
C GLU A 88 -11.26 -12.75 -2.92
N GLY A 89 -10.86 -11.54 -2.52
CA GLY A 89 -9.58 -10.92 -2.80
C GLY A 89 -8.74 -10.84 -1.53
N ILE A 90 -7.97 -11.90 -1.26
CA ILE A 90 -7.20 -12.04 -0.03
C ILE A 90 -5.72 -11.82 -0.32
N LEU A 91 -5.10 -10.87 0.40
CA LEU A 91 -3.64 -10.74 0.43
C LEU A 91 -3.08 -11.26 1.75
N ILE A 92 -2.17 -12.21 1.67
CA ILE A 92 -1.39 -12.69 2.81
C ILE A 92 -0.02 -12.01 2.74
N CYS A 93 0.30 -11.21 3.75
CA CYS A 93 1.54 -10.42 3.78
C CYS A 93 2.31 -10.60 5.08
N GLY A 94 3.60 -10.24 5.06
CA GLY A 94 4.53 -10.48 6.16
C GLY A 94 5.98 -10.59 5.70
N PRO A 95 6.96 -10.52 6.63
CA PRO A 95 8.36 -10.65 6.30
C PRO A 95 8.69 -12.04 5.71
N PRO A 96 9.85 -12.21 5.06
CA PRO A 96 10.35 -13.53 4.67
C PRO A 96 10.40 -14.48 5.88
N GLY A 97 10.06 -15.75 5.69
CA GLY A 97 10.04 -16.75 6.76
C GLY A 97 8.89 -16.62 7.78
N ALA A 98 7.95 -15.68 7.60
CA ALA A 98 6.85 -15.47 8.55
C ALA A 98 5.80 -16.61 8.62
N GLY A 99 5.84 -17.59 7.70
CA GLY A 99 4.82 -18.65 7.60
C GLY A 99 3.66 -18.31 6.65
N LYS A 100 3.86 -17.42 5.67
CA LYS A 100 2.81 -16.96 4.73
C LYS A 100 2.30 -18.08 3.82
N SER A 101 3.19 -18.76 3.10
CA SER A 101 2.84 -19.87 2.21
C SER A 101 2.24 -21.03 3.00
N THR A 102 2.65 -21.22 4.25
CA THR A 102 2.07 -22.20 5.18
C THR A 102 0.60 -21.87 5.48
N PHE A 103 0.29 -20.61 5.82
CA PHE A 103 -1.10 -20.17 6.00
C PHE A 103 -1.91 -20.19 4.70
N ALA A 104 -1.30 -19.83 3.57
CA ALA A 104 -1.95 -19.91 2.25
C ALA A 104 -2.36 -21.35 1.92
N SER A 105 -1.49 -22.33 2.22
CA SER A 105 -1.79 -23.77 2.07
C SER A 105 -2.97 -24.17 2.97
N ALA A 106 -2.94 -23.76 4.25
CA ALA A 106 -4.01 -24.04 5.20
C ALA A 106 -5.36 -23.45 4.77
N LEU A 107 -5.35 -22.22 4.23
CA LEU A 107 -6.54 -21.55 3.73
C LEU A 107 -7.10 -22.22 2.46
N ALA A 108 -6.22 -22.67 1.56
CA ALA A 108 -6.60 -23.43 0.37
C ALA A 108 -7.32 -24.73 0.74
N GLU A 109 -6.77 -25.47 1.71
CA GLU A 109 -7.39 -26.70 2.21
C GLU A 109 -8.69 -26.45 2.97
N PHE A 110 -8.77 -25.37 3.73
CA PHE A 110 -10.00 -24.94 4.36
C PHE A 110 -11.09 -24.71 3.33
N TYR A 111 -10.83 -23.98 2.24
CA TYR A 111 -11.82 -23.76 1.18
C TYR A 111 -12.21 -25.04 0.46
N ARG A 112 -11.24 -25.93 0.19
CA ARG A 112 -11.54 -27.24 -0.39
C ARG A 112 -12.43 -28.08 0.53
N THR A 113 -12.15 -28.11 1.83
CA THR A 113 -12.81 -29.01 2.80
C THR A 113 -14.15 -28.46 3.29
N SER A 114 -14.22 -27.17 3.61
CA SER A 114 -15.41 -26.53 4.19
C SER A 114 -16.43 -26.08 3.14
N LYS A 115 -15.96 -25.63 1.96
CA LYS A 115 -16.84 -25.12 0.88
C LYS A 115 -16.97 -26.07 -0.30
N ASN A 116 -16.24 -27.20 -0.30
CA ASN A 116 -16.08 -28.06 -1.48
C ASN A 116 -15.60 -27.29 -2.73
N ALA A 117 -14.90 -26.17 -2.52
CA ALA A 117 -14.45 -25.30 -3.60
C ALA A 117 -13.38 -25.98 -4.46
N ILE A 118 -13.34 -25.66 -5.76
CA ILE A 118 -12.27 -26.01 -6.67
C ILE A 118 -11.14 -25.01 -6.47
N VAL A 119 -10.09 -25.45 -5.78
CA VAL A 119 -8.92 -24.62 -5.47
C VAL A 119 -7.73 -25.05 -6.32
N LYS A 120 -7.05 -24.10 -6.95
CA LYS A 120 -5.81 -24.28 -7.71
C LYS A 120 -4.69 -23.40 -7.15
N THR A 121 -3.44 -23.69 -7.48
CA THR A 121 -2.31 -22.82 -7.12
C THR A 121 -1.50 -22.40 -8.35
N MET A 122 -0.86 -21.24 -8.25
CA MET A 122 0.15 -20.70 -9.15
C MET A 122 1.38 -20.37 -8.31
N GLU A 123 2.50 -21.05 -8.57
CA GLU A 123 3.69 -20.94 -7.73
C GLU A 123 4.96 -21.37 -8.47
N ALA A 124 6.11 -20.82 -8.08
CA ALA A 124 7.40 -21.14 -8.66
C ALA A 124 8.53 -20.98 -7.61
N PRO A 125 9.09 -22.07 -7.06
CA PRO A 125 8.75 -23.49 -7.26
C PRO A 125 7.41 -23.90 -6.63
N ARG A 126 6.97 -25.15 -6.87
CA ARG A 126 5.76 -25.73 -6.27
C ARG A 126 6.02 -26.20 -4.85
N ASP A 127 6.07 -25.25 -3.91
CA ASP A 127 6.46 -25.46 -2.51
C ASP A 127 5.27 -25.50 -1.54
N LEU A 128 4.08 -25.06 -1.96
CA LEU A 128 2.87 -25.13 -1.13
C LEU A 128 2.55 -26.58 -0.73
N GLN A 129 2.20 -26.77 0.54
CA GLN A 129 1.93 -28.08 1.12
C GLN A 129 0.42 -28.30 1.18
N VAL A 130 -0.17 -28.67 0.05
CA VAL A 130 -1.61 -28.87 -0.12
C VAL A 130 -1.97 -30.34 -0.34
N ARG A 131 -3.23 -30.73 -0.16
CA ARG A 131 -3.71 -32.08 -0.50
C ARG A 131 -3.76 -32.28 -2.02
N ASP A 132 -3.67 -33.55 -2.45
CA ASP A 132 -3.68 -33.97 -3.85
C ASP A 132 -4.88 -33.47 -4.66
N GLU A 133 -6.02 -33.17 -4.02
CA GLU A 133 -7.18 -32.62 -4.71
C GLU A 133 -6.97 -31.16 -5.21
N ILE A 134 -5.95 -30.46 -4.70
CA ILE A 134 -5.58 -29.10 -5.08
C ILE A 134 -4.44 -29.16 -6.09
N THR A 135 -4.73 -28.86 -7.36
CA THR A 135 -3.73 -28.93 -8.42
C THR A 135 -2.80 -27.71 -8.40
N GLN A 136 -1.49 -27.98 -8.45
CA GLN A 136 -0.45 -26.96 -8.41
C GLN A 136 0.13 -26.68 -9.79
N TYR A 137 0.01 -25.43 -10.25
CA TYR A 137 0.51 -24.99 -11.56
C TYR A 137 1.81 -24.19 -11.40
N ALA A 138 2.78 -24.55 -12.24
CA ALA A 138 3.99 -23.77 -12.47
C ALA A 138 3.76 -22.77 -13.63
N PRO A 139 4.64 -21.77 -13.82
CA PRO A 139 4.57 -20.87 -14.96
C PRO A 139 4.62 -21.64 -16.29
N LEU A 140 3.53 -21.57 -17.06
CA LEU A 140 3.47 -22.13 -18.41
C LEU A 140 4.41 -21.35 -19.33
N GLU A 141 5.32 -22.07 -20.00
CA GLU A 141 6.38 -21.46 -20.83
C GLU A 141 7.21 -20.39 -20.08
N GLY A 142 7.32 -20.53 -18.75
CA GLY A 142 8.05 -19.58 -17.90
C GLY A 142 7.25 -18.35 -17.47
N GLU A 143 5.97 -18.23 -17.83
CA GLU A 143 5.14 -17.05 -17.57
C GLU A 143 3.83 -17.40 -16.84
N PHE A 144 3.56 -16.72 -15.73
CA PHE A 144 2.33 -16.91 -14.97
C PHE A 144 1.09 -16.41 -15.71
N TYR A 145 1.23 -15.38 -16.55
CA TYR A 145 0.12 -14.86 -17.35
C TYR A 145 -0.51 -15.93 -18.25
N LYS A 146 0.31 -16.75 -18.95
CA LYS A 146 -0.17 -17.88 -19.75
C LYS A 146 -0.86 -18.96 -18.93
N THR A 147 -0.40 -19.15 -17.69
CA THR A 147 -1.05 -20.07 -16.74
C THR A 147 -2.43 -19.54 -16.35
N ALA A 148 -2.53 -18.23 -16.10
CA ALA A 148 -3.79 -17.56 -15.80
C ALA A 148 -4.77 -17.64 -16.96
N GLU A 149 -4.33 -17.50 -18.22
CA GLU A 149 -5.20 -17.67 -19.39
C GLU A 149 -5.90 -19.04 -19.42
N ILE A 150 -5.18 -20.12 -19.05
CA ILE A 150 -5.80 -21.44 -18.90
C ILE A 150 -6.77 -21.47 -17.72
N LEU A 151 -6.38 -20.91 -16.58
CA LEU A 151 -7.24 -20.90 -15.39
C LEU A 151 -8.52 -20.08 -15.60
N LEU A 152 -8.50 -19.04 -16.42
CA LEU A 152 -9.68 -18.28 -16.83
C LEU A 152 -10.66 -19.10 -17.70
N LEU A 153 -10.18 -20.12 -18.41
CA LEU A 153 -11.03 -21.07 -19.15
C LEU A 153 -11.65 -22.12 -18.21
N VAL A 154 -10.88 -22.59 -17.22
CA VAL A 154 -11.33 -23.62 -16.27
C VAL A 154 -12.20 -23.03 -15.15
N ARG A 155 -12.02 -21.73 -14.83
CA ARG A 155 -12.73 -20.96 -13.80
C ARG A 155 -12.79 -21.69 -12.45
N PRO A 156 -11.65 -21.90 -11.78
CA PRO A 156 -11.67 -22.40 -10.41
C PRO A 156 -12.37 -21.40 -9.48
N ASP A 157 -12.91 -21.87 -8.36
CA ASP A 157 -13.52 -20.99 -7.35
C ASP A 157 -12.45 -20.11 -6.69
N TYR A 158 -11.28 -20.70 -6.39
CA TYR A 158 -10.15 -19.99 -5.81
C TYR A 158 -8.82 -20.37 -6.46
N THR A 159 -7.92 -19.39 -6.57
CA THR A 159 -6.51 -19.60 -6.95
C THR A 159 -5.57 -18.98 -5.92
N VAL A 160 -4.67 -19.79 -5.38
CA VAL A 160 -3.56 -19.31 -4.57
C VAL A 160 -2.43 -18.90 -5.50
N PHE A 161 -2.02 -17.65 -5.46
CA PHE A 161 -0.82 -17.18 -6.13
C PHE A 161 0.27 -16.98 -5.08
N ASP A 162 1.13 -18.00 -4.94
CA ASP A 162 2.26 -17.88 -4.02
C ASP A 162 3.31 -16.96 -4.66
N GLU A 163 3.68 -15.93 -3.91
CA GLU A 163 4.76 -15.02 -4.21
C GLU A 163 4.54 -14.03 -5.40
N LEU A 164 3.70 -13.02 -5.18
CA LEU A 164 3.60 -11.86 -6.07
C LEU A 164 4.84 -10.97 -5.94
N ARG A 165 5.65 -10.88 -7.00
CA ARG A 165 6.92 -10.12 -6.99
C ARG A 165 6.97 -9.04 -8.06
N LYS A 166 6.63 -9.38 -9.30
CA LYS A 166 6.79 -8.51 -10.47
C LYS A 166 5.47 -7.83 -10.81
N THR A 167 5.55 -6.76 -11.59
CA THR A 167 4.37 -6.00 -12.02
C THR A 167 3.34 -6.88 -12.72
N GLU A 168 3.80 -7.83 -13.53
CA GLU A 168 2.95 -8.76 -14.27
C GLU A 168 2.17 -9.70 -13.33
N ASP A 169 2.76 -10.11 -12.21
CA ASP A 169 2.10 -10.98 -11.22
C ASP A 169 0.89 -10.25 -10.60
N PHE A 170 1.06 -8.96 -10.27
CA PHE A 170 -0.03 -8.13 -9.75
C PHE A 170 -1.14 -7.94 -10.79
N GLN A 171 -0.80 -7.78 -12.07
CA GLN A 171 -1.79 -7.67 -13.14
C GLN A 171 -2.58 -8.96 -13.29
N VAL A 172 -1.92 -10.12 -13.27
CA VAL A 172 -2.58 -11.43 -13.28
C VAL A 172 -3.54 -11.57 -12.10
N PHE A 173 -3.14 -11.14 -10.90
CA PHE A 173 -4.02 -11.16 -9.73
C PHE A 173 -5.28 -10.30 -9.96
N VAL A 174 -5.12 -9.10 -10.49
CA VAL A 174 -6.23 -8.18 -10.81
C VAL A 174 -7.16 -8.80 -11.86
N ASP A 175 -6.63 -9.29 -12.97
CA ASP A 175 -7.41 -9.82 -14.08
C ASP A 175 -8.22 -11.05 -13.65
N MET A 176 -7.60 -11.96 -12.89
CA MET A 176 -8.27 -13.12 -12.31
C MET A 176 -9.40 -12.72 -11.35
N ARG A 177 -9.16 -11.72 -10.50
CA ARG A 177 -10.19 -11.19 -9.58
C ARG A 177 -11.37 -10.59 -10.32
N LEU A 178 -11.12 -9.75 -11.33
CA LEU A 178 -12.15 -9.11 -12.13
C LEU A 178 -12.94 -10.12 -12.98
N ALA A 179 -12.33 -11.25 -13.34
CA ALA A 179 -13.01 -12.37 -13.98
C ALA A 179 -13.89 -13.21 -13.03
N GLY A 180 -13.90 -12.89 -11.73
CA GLY A 180 -14.73 -13.56 -10.72
C GLY A 180 -14.07 -14.75 -10.03
N VAL A 181 -12.77 -14.99 -10.25
CA VAL A 181 -12.03 -16.02 -9.51
C VAL A 181 -11.61 -15.46 -8.15
N GLY A 182 -11.83 -16.20 -7.07
CA GLY A 182 -11.29 -15.84 -5.76
C GLY A 182 -9.76 -15.96 -5.77
N MET A 183 -9.05 -14.93 -5.33
CA MET A 183 -7.59 -14.92 -5.33
C MET A 183 -7.03 -14.84 -3.91
N ILE A 184 -6.02 -15.68 -3.65
CA ILE A 184 -5.23 -15.67 -2.42
C ILE A 184 -3.78 -15.35 -2.81
N GLY A 185 -3.36 -14.11 -2.64
CA GLY A 185 -2.06 -13.62 -3.09
C GLY A 185 -1.07 -13.53 -1.93
N VAL A 186 0.10 -14.13 -2.06
CA VAL A 186 1.15 -14.03 -1.04
C VAL A 186 2.15 -12.94 -1.42
N VAL A 187 2.32 -11.93 -0.55
CA VAL A 187 3.19 -10.78 -0.78
C VAL A 187 4.25 -10.67 0.33
N HIS A 188 5.51 -10.49 -0.06
CA HIS A 188 6.57 -10.14 0.88
C HIS A 188 6.48 -8.67 1.26
N SER A 189 6.13 -8.38 2.51
CA SER A 189 5.95 -7.01 2.98
C SER A 189 6.19 -6.87 4.48
N SER A 190 6.84 -5.78 4.90
CA SER A 190 7.04 -5.42 6.32
C SER A 190 5.77 -4.90 6.98
N SER A 191 4.86 -4.32 6.20
CA SER A 191 3.56 -3.84 6.68
C SER A 191 2.41 -4.26 5.76
N PRO A 192 1.17 -4.31 6.26
CA PRO A 192 0.01 -4.65 5.42
C PRO A 192 -0.32 -3.56 4.40
N VAL A 193 -0.05 -2.31 4.76
CA VAL A 193 -0.29 -1.14 3.90
C VAL A 193 0.66 -1.15 2.70
N ASP A 194 1.93 -1.50 2.90
CA ASP A 194 2.89 -1.68 1.81
C ASP A 194 2.44 -2.75 0.80
N ALA A 195 1.72 -3.79 1.26
CA ALA A 195 1.18 -4.81 0.38
C ALA A 195 0.05 -4.25 -0.51
N ILE A 196 -0.85 -3.44 0.06
CA ILE A 196 -1.91 -2.73 -0.68
C ILE A 196 -1.28 -1.73 -1.65
N HIS A 197 -0.24 -1.00 -1.23
CA HIS A 197 0.45 -0.01 -2.05
C HIS A 197 1.01 -0.58 -3.35
N ARG A 198 1.34 -1.89 -3.41
CA ARG A 198 1.78 -2.53 -4.65
C ARG A 198 0.69 -2.58 -5.73
N PHE A 199 -0.57 -2.42 -5.38
CA PHE A 199 -1.68 -2.35 -6.35
C PHE A 199 -2.02 -0.91 -6.74
N ILE A 200 -1.58 0.07 -5.95
CA ILE A 200 -1.83 1.48 -6.24
C ILE A 200 -1.08 1.91 -7.51
N GLY A 201 -1.79 2.61 -8.39
CA GLY A 201 -1.30 3.04 -9.70
C GLY A 201 -1.35 1.94 -10.78
N ARG A 202 -1.75 0.71 -10.42
CA ARG A 202 -2.07 -0.36 -11.38
C ARG A 202 -3.57 -0.50 -11.59
N ILE A 203 -4.36 -0.21 -10.56
CA ILE A 203 -5.82 -0.21 -10.61
C ILE A 203 -6.39 1.10 -10.09
N ASP A 204 -7.56 1.45 -10.60
CA ASP A 204 -8.32 2.61 -10.16
C ASP A 204 -8.77 2.44 -8.70
N LEU A 205 -8.86 3.56 -7.99
CA LEU A 205 -9.23 3.59 -6.57
C LEU A 205 -10.53 2.83 -6.27
N GLY A 206 -11.56 3.01 -7.11
CA GLY A 206 -12.86 2.36 -6.94
C GLY A 206 -12.85 0.85 -7.16
N VAL A 207 -11.81 0.32 -7.81
CA VAL A 207 -11.64 -1.12 -8.09
C VAL A 207 -10.89 -1.82 -6.97
N ILE A 208 -10.13 -1.10 -6.15
CA ILE A 208 -9.29 -1.68 -5.09
C ILE A 208 -10.08 -2.65 -4.20
N PRO A 209 -11.24 -2.30 -3.60
CA PRO A 209 -11.95 -3.22 -2.72
C PRO A 209 -12.56 -4.44 -3.41
N GLN A 210 -12.76 -4.37 -4.74
CA GLN A 210 -13.24 -5.51 -5.53
C GLN A 210 -12.12 -6.53 -5.77
N VAL A 211 -10.89 -6.03 -5.95
CA VAL A 211 -9.69 -6.86 -6.16
C VAL A 211 -9.14 -7.36 -4.82
N ILE A 212 -9.09 -6.51 -3.80
CA ILE A 212 -8.54 -6.81 -2.47
C ILE A 212 -9.55 -6.34 -1.43
N ASP A 213 -10.28 -7.28 -0.85
CA ASP A 213 -11.23 -6.99 0.22
C ASP A 213 -10.66 -7.32 1.61
N THR A 214 -9.67 -8.22 1.69
CA THR A 214 -9.10 -8.69 2.95
C THR A 214 -7.57 -8.77 2.89
N VAL A 215 -6.88 -8.20 3.87
CA VAL A 215 -5.42 -8.29 4.01
C VAL A 215 -5.07 -8.91 5.36
N ILE A 216 -4.34 -10.02 5.33
CA ILE A 216 -3.94 -10.79 6.51
C ILE A 216 -2.43 -10.65 6.70
N PHE A 217 -2.03 -10.09 7.83
CA PHE A 217 -0.63 -9.91 8.18
C PHE A 217 -0.16 -11.02 9.12
N ILE A 218 0.86 -11.74 8.66
CA ILE A 218 1.45 -12.88 9.37
C ILE A 218 2.85 -12.52 9.81
N LYS A 219 3.14 -12.82 11.07
CA LYS A 219 4.47 -12.69 11.66
C LYS A 219 4.67 -13.78 12.70
N ASP A 220 5.84 -14.41 12.68
CA ASP A 220 6.22 -15.49 13.60
C ASP A 220 5.19 -16.64 13.59
N GLY A 221 4.66 -16.99 12.42
CA GLY A 221 3.66 -18.05 12.25
C GLY A 221 2.25 -17.71 12.74
N LEU A 222 2.00 -16.46 13.17
CA LEU A 222 0.73 -16.03 13.74
C LEU A 222 0.12 -14.88 12.95
N ILE A 223 -1.22 -14.82 12.90
CA ILE A 223 -1.93 -13.66 12.39
C ILE A 223 -1.81 -12.54 13.43
N LYS A 224 -1.20 -11.42 13.03
CA LYS A 224 -1.02 -10.25 13.90
C LYS A 224 -2.02 -9.14 13.64
N LYS A 225 -2.51 -9.03 12.40
CA LYS A 225 -3.43 -7.97 11.99
C LYS A 225 -4.26 -8.48 10.80
N VAL A 226 -5.52 -8.10 10.75
CA VAL A 226 -6.36 -8.29 9.57
C VAL A 226 -7.01 -6.96 9.23
N TYR A 227 -6.88 -6.54 7.98
CA TYR A 227 -7.58 -5.37 7.47
C TYR A 227 -8.66 -5.79 6.48
N VAL A 228 -9.72 -4.99 6.46
CA VAL A 228 -10.74 -5.01 5.42
C VAL A 228 -10.79 -3.66 4.72
N LEU A 229 -11.06 -3.71 3.41
CA LEU A 229 -11.12 -2.53 2.57
C LEU A 229 -12.55 -2.30 2.12
N ASP A 230 -13.05 -1.08 2.33
CA ASP A 230 -14.41 -0.68 1.94
C ASP A 230 -14.36 0.66 1.19
N LEU A 231 -15.11 0.78 0.09
CA LEU A 231 -15.26 2.04 -0.63
C LEU A 231 -16.39 2.86 -0.04
N VAL A 232 -16.11 4.08 0.37
CA VAL A 232 -17.09 5.05 0.86
C VAL A 232 -16.94 6.38 0.14
N VAL A 233 -18.00 7.17 0.09
CA VAL A 233 -17.93 8.58 -0.35
C VAL A 233 -17.99 9.45 0.89
N LYS A 234 -16.90 10.16 1.18
CA LYS A 234 -16.80 11.06 2.33
C LYS A 234 -15.75 12.15 2.09
N VAL A 235 -15.66 13.10 3.02
CA VAL A 235 -14.50 14.02 3.10
C VAL A 235 -13.33 13.25 3.72
N PRO A 236 -12.18 13.11 3.03
CA PRO A 236 -11.02 12.40 3.57
C PRO A 236 -10.48 13.07 4.84
N HIS A 237 -9.91 12.27 5.72
CA HIS A 237 -9.24 12.76 6.92
C HIS A 237 -8.08 13.70 6.54
N GLY A 238 -8.01 14.87 7.18
CA GLY A 238 -7.03 15.91 6.86
C GLY A 238 -7.48 16.91 5.79
N MET A 239 -8.66 16.73 5.18
CA MET A 239 -9.30 17.76 4.35
C MET A 239 -10.40 18.49 5.14
N MET A 240 -10.44 19.83 5.04
CA MET A 240 -11.37 20.68 5.81
C MET A 240 -12.55 21.23 4.98
N ASP A 241 -12.59 20.95 3.68
CA ASP A 241 -13.62 21.49 2.79
C ASP A 241 -14.66 20.40 2.45
N GLU A 242 -15.93 20.66 2.78
CA GLU A 242 -17.04 19.72 2.66
C GLU A 242 -17.46 19.47 1.19
N ASP A 243 -17.14 20.41 0.29
CA ASP A 243 -17.35 20.25 -1.15
C ASP A 243 -16.34 19.27 -1.80
N LEU A 244 -15.41 18.71 -1.01
CA LEU A 244 -14.39 17.74 -1.43
C LEU A 244 -14.80 16.26 -1.25
N ALA A 245 -16.07 15.98 -0.96
CA ALA A 245 -16.57 14.61 -0.84
C ALA A 245 -16.20 13.79 -2.08
N ARG A 246 -15.43 12.72 -1.88
CA ARG A 246 -14.86 11.91 -2.95
C ARG A 246 -14.86 10.44 -2.56
N PRO A 247 -14.66 9.53 -3.52
CA PRO A 247 -14.41 8.13 -3.21
C PRO A 247 -13.14 8.01 -2.35
N VAL A 248 -13.26 7.31 -1.23
CA VAL A 248 -12.19 6.97 -0.29
C VAL A 248 -12.29 5.49 0.01
N VAL A 249 -11.19 4.75 -0.12
CA VAL A 249 -11.11 3.39 0.38
C VAL A 249 -10.64 3.44 1.82
N GLU A 250 -11.49 3.00 2.74
CA GLU A 250 -11.13 2.88 4.15
C GLU A 250 -10.46 1.53 4.39
N VAL A 251 -9.31 1.56 5.04
CA VAL A 251 -8.61 0.36 5.53
C VAL A 251 -8.90 0.24 7.02
N ARG A 252 -9.77 -0.70 7.37
CA ARG A 252 -10.28 -0.89 8.73
C ARG A 252 -9.67 -2.12 9.38
N ASP A 253 -9.26 -2.01 10.64
CA ASP A 253 -8.95 -3.19 11.44
C ASP A 253 -10.19 -4.07 11.54
N PHE A 254 -10.05 -5.34 11.18
CA PHE A 254 -11.19 -6.25 11.11
C PHE A 254 -11.79 -6.59 12.47
N GLU A 255 -10.97 -6.65 13.51
CA GLU A 255 -11.41 -7.02 14.86
C GLU A 255 -12.08 -5.83 15.56
N THR A 256 -11.46 -4.64 15.51
CA THR A 256 -11.97 -3.42 16.17
C THR A 256 -12.95 -2.61 15.31
N ASN A 257 -12.97 -2.84 13.99
CA ASN A 257 -13.73 -2.06 13.00
C ASN A 257 -13.30 -0.58 12.88
N GLU A 258 -12.16 -0.22 13.43
CA GLU A 258 -11.63 1.14 13.41
C GLU A 258 -10.91 1.40 12.09
N VAL A 259 -11.16 2.56 11.48
CA VAL A 259 -10.43 2.99 10.28
C VAL A 259 -9.03 3.42 10.71
N GLU A 260 -8.01 2.75 10.19
CA GLU A 260 -6.61 3.06 10.49
C GLU A 260 -5.93 3.79 9.33
N TYR A 261 -6.38 3.55 8.10
CA TYR A 261 -5.88 4.26 6.92
C TYR A 261 -7.02 4.60 5.94
N GLU A 262 -6.79 5.62 5.12
CA GLU A 262 -7.63 6.01 3.99
C GLU A 262 -6.80 6.02 2.72
N ILE A 263 -7.36 5.53 1.63
CA ILE A 263 -6.76 5.62 0.30
C ILE A 263 -7.66 6.52 -0.52
N TYR A 264 -7.10 7.58 -1.09
CA TYR A 264 -7.85 8.51 -1.93
C TYR A 264 -6.95 9.18 -2.95
N THR A 265 -7.58 9.77 -3.96
CA THR A 265 -6.87 10.52 -5.00
C THR A 265 -6.73 11.99 -4.59
N PHE A 266 -5.50 12.49 -4.68
CA PHE A 266 -5.15 13.90 -4.48
C PHE A 266 -4.39 14.42 -5.71
N GLY A 267 -5.05 15.28 -6.50
CA GLY A 267 -4.58 15.63 -7.84
C GLY A 267 -4.66 14.41 -8.76
N GLU A 268 -3.53 14.00 -9.34
CA GLU A 268 -3.40 12.82 -10.19
C GLU A 268 -2.80 11.60 -9.46
N GLU A 269 -2.44 11.75 -8.19
CA GLU A 269 -1.79 10.68 -7.41
C GLU A 269 -2.77 10.04 -6.43
N THR A 270 -2.70 8.72 -6.29
CA THR A 270 -3.41 7.98 -5.25
C THR A 270 -2.49 7.80 -4.05
N VAL A 271 -2.94 8.20 -2.87
CA VAL A 271 -2.16 8.20 -1.63
C VAL A 271 -2.83 7.35 -0.56
N ILE A 272 -2.05 6.75 0.34
CA ILE A 272 -2.53 6.10 1.55
C ILE A 272 -2.21 6.98 2.76
N PHE A 273 -3.21 7.30 3.57
CA PHE A 273 -3.14 8.25 4.68
C PHE A 273 -3.51 7.57 6.00
N PRO A 274 -2.64 7.57 7.03
CA PRO A 274 -2.98 7.02 8.35
C PRO A 274 -3.89 7.94 9.17
N ILE A 275 -4.95 7.41 9.79
CA ILE A 275 -5.87 8.16 10.66
C ILE A 275 -5.40 8.18 12.11
N LYS A 276 -4.92 7.05 12.63
CA LYS A 276 -4.46 6.95 14.03
C LYS A 276 -2.97 7.21 14.15
N ARG A 277 -2.61 8.33 14.78
CA ARG A 277 -1.26 8.59 15.31
C ARG A 277 -1.19 8.07 16.74
N ASP A 278 -0.63 6.88 16.92
CA ASP A 278 -0.12 6.51 18.23
C ASP A 278 1.33 5.98 18.09
N LEU A 279 2.22 6.69 18.81
CA LEU A 279 3.57 6.31 19.27
C LEU A 279 4.84 6.78 18.52
N GLU A 280 4.81 7.35 17.31
CA GLU A 280 6.04 7.87 16.64
C GLU A 280 6.22 9.41 16.64
N VAL A 281 5.33 10.14 17.31
CA VAL A 281 5.26 11.63 17.28
C VAL A 281 6.56 12.33 17.75
N LYS A 282 7.43 11.69 18.53
CA LYS A 282 8.67 12.33 19.03
C LYS A 282 9.87 12.25 18.08
N ARG A 283 9.89 11.33 17.10
CA ARG A 283 11.01 11.19 16.16
C ARG A 283 10.81 12.08 14.93
N SER A 284 9.59 12.09 14.39
CA SER A 284 9.25 12.80 13.15
C SER A 284 9.38 14.33 13.27
N GLU A 285 9.07 14.95 14.43
CA GLU A 285 9.26 16.40 14.61
C GLU A 285 10.72 16.87 14.45
N ARG A 286 11.70 16.06 14.87
CA ARG A 286 13.13 16.43 14.78
C ARG A 286 13.61 16.28 13.34
N ASP A 287 13.21 15.21 12.67
CA ASP A 287 13.57 14.93 11.28
C ASP A 287 12.95 15.96 10.32
N PHE A 288 11.69 16.36 10.52
CA PHE A 288 11.07 17.44 9.76
C PHE A 288 11.72 18.80 10.00
N LYS A 289 12.15 19.09 11.24
CA LYS A 289 12.90 20.33 11.53
C LYS A 289 14.24 20.35 10.79
N ASP A 290 14.95 19.23 10.73
CA ASP A 290 16.25 19.13 10.07
C ASP A 290 16.13 19.10 8.54
N LEU A 291 15.10 18.44 8.00
CA LEU A 291 14.71 18.55 6.60
C LEU A 291 14.41 20.01 6.23
N MET A 292 13.63 20.70 7.06
CA MET A 292 13.26 22.09 6.81
C MET A 292 14.46 23.03 6.89
N LYS A 293 15.40 22.79 7.81
CA LYS A 293 16.68 23.53 7.84
C LYS A 293 17.49 23.32 6.56
N PHE A 294 17.49 22.12 5.98
CA PHE A 294 18.20 21.85 4.74
C PHE A 294 17.56 22.58 3.56
N ILE A 295 16.24 22.46 3.40
CA ILE A 295 15.48 23.12 2.33
C ILE A 295 15.59 24.66 2.46
N ARG A 296 15.59 25.20 3.68
CA ARG A 296 15.77 26.64 3.93
C ARG A 296 17.12 27.21 3.47
N ARG A 297 18.11 26.36 3.17
CA ARG A 297 19.36 26.80 2.51
C ARG A 297 19.15 27.17 1.04
N PHE A 298 18.12 26.58 0.41
CA PHE A 298 17.76 26.83 -0.98
C PHE A 298 16.68 27.91 -1.10
N ASP A 299 15.71 27.91 -0.17
CA ASP A 299 14.66 28.94 -0.09
C ASP A 299 14.30 29.23 1.37
N SER A 300 14.64 30.42 1.85
CA SER A 300 14.38 30.84 3.24
C SER A 300 12.90 30.85 3.62
N ASN A 301 12.02 30.99 2.62
CA ASN A 301 10.56 31.06 2.79
C ASN A 301 9.87 29.74 2.45
N ALA A 302 10.62 28.64 2.36
CA ALA A 302 10.05 27.35 2.07
C ALA A 302 9.06 26.91 3.16
N GLU A 303 7.92 26.37 2.73
CA GLU A 303 6.85 25.87 3.57
C GLU A 303 6.81 24.33 3.50
N LEU A 304 6.63 23.71 4.66
CA LEU A 304 6.47 22.26 4.79
C LEU A 304 5.02 21.96 5.16
N GLU A 305 4.37 21.22 4.30
CA GLU A 305 3.07 20.62 4.58
C GLU A 305 3.32 19.13 4.82
N VAL A 306 3.23 18.73 6.09
CA VAL A 306 3.43 17.34 6.50
C VAL A 306 2.13 16.59 6.26
N LEU A 307 2.09 15.75 5.22
CA LEU A 307 0.93 14.92 4.92
C LEU A 307 0.98 13.61 5.72
N SER A 308 2.16 13.01 5.94
CA SER A 308 2.33 11.86 6.82
C SER A 308 3.76 11.80 7.38
N ASP A 309 4.05 10.81 8.23
CA ASP A 309 5.40 10.58 8.76
C ASP A 309 6.43 10.26 7.65
N ASN A 310 5.98 9.77 6.49
CA ASN A 310 6.83 9.38 5.37
C ASN A 310 6.52 10.15 4.07
N PHE A 311 5.67 11.19 4.09
CA PHE A 311 5.37 12.00 2.91
C PHE A 311 5.15 13.47 3.26
N VAL A 312 5.90 14.34 2.60
CA VAL A 312 5.81 15.80 2.80
C VAL A 312 5.70 16.52 1.47
N ILE A 313 4.94 17.61 1.48
CA ILE A 313 4.97 18.59 0.41
C ILE A 313 5.85 19.75 0.87
N VAL A 314 6.86 20.07 0.05
CA VAL A 314 7.75 21.20 0.24
C VAL A 314 7.42 22.24 -0.82
N LYS A 315 6.82 23.36 -0.39
CA LYS A 315 6.48 24.49 -1.27
C LYS A 315 7.65 25.46 -1.26
N VAL A 316 8.26 25.67 -2.43
CA VAL A 316 9.45 26.50 -2.65
C VAL A 316 9.27 27.37 -3.87
N LYS A 317 10.03 28.47 -4.01
CA LYS A 317 9.98 29.29 -5.22
C LYS A 317 10.21 28.45 -6.49
N LYS A 318 9.49 28.79 -7.57
CA LYS A 318 9.50 28.05 -8.84
C LYS A 318 10.91 27.85 -9.42
N ASN A 319 11.77 28.87 -9.30
CA ASN A 319 13.16 28.83 -9.75
C ASN A 319 14.09 27.94 -8.89
N VAL A 320 13.67 27.60 -7.67
CA VAL A 320 14.45 26.78 -6.72
C VAL A 320 14.16 25.28 -6.90
N VAL A 321 12.97 24.91 -7.41
CA VAL A 321 12.56 23.51 -7.63
C VAL A 321 13.64 22.66 -8.35
N PRO A 322 14.23 23.09 -9.49
CA PRO A 322 15.24 22.28 -10.19
C PRO A 322 16.53 22.08 -9.38
N HIS A 323 16.86 23.04 -8.50
CA HIS A 323 18.07 23.00 -7.68
C HIS A 323 17.96 21.99 -6.54
N ILE A 324 16.76 21.82 -5.97
CA ILE A 324 16.50 20.83 -4.91
C ILE A 324 16.39 19.42 -5.50
N ILE A 325 15.86 19.28 -6.71
CA ILE A 325 15.86 17.99 -7.42
C ILE A 325 17.31 17.52 -7.66
N GLY A 326 18.17 18.42 -8.13
CA GLY A 326 19.56 18.11 -8.47
C GLY A 326 19.69 17.37 -9.81
N ARG A 327 20.93 17.10 -10.24
CA ARG A 327 21.19 16.38 -11.51
C ARG A 327 20.63 14.96 -11.41
N ASN A 328 19.70 14.60 -12.30
CA ASN A 328 18.98 13.32 -12.29
C ASN A 328 18.30 12.97 -10.95
N GLY A 329 17.87 13.97 -10.17
CA GLY A 329 17.16 13.70 -8.91
C GLY A 329 18.07 13.27 -7.75
N SER A 330 19.39 13.45 -7.85
CA SER A 330 20.35 12.95 -6.85
C SER A 330 20.14 13.54 -5.44
N ILE A 331 19.88 14.86 -5.37
CA ILE A 331 19.75 15.59 -4.11
C ILE A 331 18.44 15.23 -3.41
N ILE A 332 17.33 15.23 -4.15
CA ILE A 332 16.03 14.85 -3.58
C ILE A 332 16.03 13.38 -3.13
N SER A 333 16.61 12.48 -3.92
CA SER A 333 16.73 11.06 -3.53
C SER A 333 17.58 10.86 -2.27
N GLU A 334 18.63 11.67 -2.07
CA GLU A 334 19.47 11.62 -0.87
C GLU A 334 18.70 12.12 0.36
N LEU A 335 17.93 13.20 0.21
CA LEU A 335 17.06 13.71 1.28
C LEU A 335 15.99 12.69 1.65
N GLU A 336 15.35 12.07 0.65
CA GLU A 336 14.31 11.09 0.89
C GLU A 336 14.84 9.87 1.65
N ARG A 337 16.01 9.36 1.27
CA ARG A 337 16.68 8.26 1.99
C ARG A 337 17.13 8.65 3.39
N LYS A 338 17.68 9.86 3.55
CA LYS A 338 18.23 10.34 4.82
C LYS A 338 17.15 10.54 5.88
N PHE A 339 16.01 11.10 5.48
CA PHE A 339 14.90 11.40 6.37
C PHE A 339 13.80 10.33 6.35
N ASN A 340 13.98 9.27 5.56
CA ASN A 340 13.01 8.18 5.37
C ASN A 340 11.61 8.69 4.99
N VAL A 341 11.55 9.72 4.15
CA VAL A 341 10.35 10.47 3.77
C VAL A 341 10.37 10.70 2.27
N ARG A 342 9.25 10.54 1.57
CA ARG A 342 9.09 10.96 0.18
C ARG A 342 8.73 12.46 0.13
N ILE A 343 9.41 13.22 -0.73
CA ILE A 343 9.33 14.68 -0.78
C ILE A 343 8.71 15.09 -2.13
N LYS A 344 7.54 15.71 -2.08
CA LYS A 344 6.93 16.35 -3.26
C LYS A 344 7.25 17.83 -3.27
N LEU A 345 8.00 18.27 -4.28
CA LEU A 345 8.27 19.69 -4.49
C LEU A 345 7.11 20.33 -5.24
N GLN A 346 6.59 21.41 -4.69
CA GLN A 346 5.63 22.29 -5.35
C GLN A 346 6.22 23.68 -5.51
N ALA A 347 5.99 24.29 -6.66
CA ALA A 347 6.22 25.71 -6.80
C ALA A 347 5.23 26.43 -5.86
N ARG A 348 5.75 27.21 -4.92
CA ARG A 348 4.96 28.12 -4.11
C ARG A 348 4.43 29.20 -5.03
N ASP A 349 3.11 29.36 -5.06
CA ASP A 349 2.49 30.50 -5.73
C ASP A 349 3.11 31.78 -5.13
N GLU A 350 3.76 32.58 -5.97
CA GLU A 350 4.42 33.79 -5.52
C GLU A 350 3.36 34.77 -5.01
N PHE A 351 3.32 34.95 -3.69
CA PHE A 351 2.75 36.11 -3.04
C PHE A 351 3.32 37.36 -3.72
N THR A 352 2.54 37.95 -4.61
CA THR A 352 2.87 39.21 -5.25
C THR A 352 2.04 40.27 -4.55
N GLU A 353 2.70 41.27 -3.95
CA GLU A 353 2.05 42.43 -3.31
C GLU A 353 1.03 43.11 -4.24
N SER A 354 1.14 42.90 -5.55
CA SER A 354 0.22 43.37 -6.59
C SER A 354 -1.12 42.61 -6.70
N SER A 355 -1.40 41.63 -5.82
CA SER A 355 -2.67 40.88 -5.81
C SER A 355 -3.53 41.08 -4.57
N LYS A 356 -3.07 41.87 -3.60
CA LYS A 356 -3.88 42.31 -2.46
C LYS A 356 -4.97 43.26 -2.94
N ILE A 357 -6.20 43.01 -2.50
CA ILE A 357 -7.31 43.94 -2.72
C ILE A 357 -7.51 44.78 -1.46
N ASP A 358 -7.62 46.09 -1.66
CA ASP A 358 -7.99 47.01 -0.60
C ASP A 358 -9.43 46.72 -0.15
N TYR A 359 -9.67 46.87 1.15
CA TYR A 359 -10.99 46.67 1.72
C TYR A 359 -11.24 47.65 2.86
N SER A 360 -12.53 47.89 3.11
CA SER A 360 -13.00 48.45 4.37
C SER A 360 -13.95 47.44 5.02
N TYR A 361 -14.15 47.54 6.34
CA TYR A 361 -15.08 46.65 7.01
C TYR A 361 -16.01 47.40 7.96
N ARG A 362 -17.15 46.78 8.24
CA ARG A 362 -18.12 47.24 9.23
C ARG A 362 -18.59 46.06 10.06
N GLU A 363 -18.49 46.21 11.37
CA GLU A 363 -19.13 45.30 12.30
C GLU A 363 -20.57 45.74 12.60
N THR A 364 -21.48 44.78 12.68
CA THR A 364 -22.84 44.95 13.16
C THR A 364 -23.09 43.96 14.31
N LYS A 365 -24.20 44.10 15.04
CA LYS A 365 -24.56 43.18 16.14
C LYS A 365 -24.60 41.70 15.74
N ARG A 366 -24.77 41.37 14.46
CA ARG A 366 -24.93 39.99 13.97
C ARG A 366 -23.91 39.58 12.92
N SER A 367 -23.17 40.51 12.32
CA SER A 367 -22.35 40.20 11.15
C SER A 367 -21.17 41.14 11.00
N LEU A 368 -20.08 40.63 10.45
CA LEU A 368 -18.91 41.36 9.99
C LEU A 368 -18.98 41.47 8.46
N ILE A 369 -18.93 42.69 7.93
CA ILE A 369 -19.12 42.96 6.50
C ILE A 369 -17.84 43.59 5.95
N PHE A 370 -17.25 42.97 4.94
CA PHE A 370 -16.13 43.53 4.18
C PHE A 370 -16.63 44.11 2.86
N TYR A 371 -16.13 45.28 2.51
CA TYR A 371 -16.46 46.03 1.29
C TYR A 371 -15.21 46.16 0.43
N PHE A 372 -15.37 45.82 -0.84
CA PHE A 372 -14.34 45.92 -1.87
C PHE A 372 -14.81 46.89 -2.97
N ASP A 373 -13.90 47.30 -3.85
CA ASP A 373 -14.27 48.07 -5.03
C ASP A 373 -15.21 47.31 -5.96
N ARG A 374 -16.03 48.05 -6.70
CA ARG A 374 -17.10 47.47 -7.54
C ARG A 374 -16.60 46.49 -8.60
N GLU A 375 -15.34 46.60 -9.01
CA GLU A 375 -14.72 45.68 -9.96
C GLU A 375 -14.64 44.24 -9.45
N TYR A 376 -14.66 44.04 -8.12
CA TYR A 376 -14.63 42.72 -7.49
C TYR A 376 -16.01 42.08 -7.29
N ALA A 377 -17.09 42.70 -7.78
CA ALA A 377 -18.44 42.16 -7.65
C ALA A 377 -18.56 40.79 -8.36
N LYS A 378 -19.15 39.80 -7.67
CA LYS A 378 -19.32 38.41 -8.12
C LYS A 378 -18.03 37.61 -8.33
N LEU A 379 -16.85 38.19 -8.09
CA LEU A 379 -15.57 37.47 -8.12
C LEU A 379 -15.37 36.69 -6.81
N ASN A 380 -14.55 35.63 -6.90
CA ASN A 380 -14.06 34.93 -5.72
C ASN A 380 -12.82 35.64 -5.20
N VAL A 381 -12.78 35.83 -3.88
CA VAL A 381 -11.64 36.41 -3.18
C VAL A 381 -11.15 35.44 -2.11
N ASN A 382 -9.84 35.20 -2.08
CA ASN A 382 -9.16 34.39 -1.09
C ASN A 382 -8.91 35.24 0.15
N LEU A 383 -9.31 34.75 1.31
CA LEU A 383 -9.11 35.36 2.62
C LEU A 383 -7.87 34.78 3.28
N TYR A 384 -7.01 35.65 3.79
CA TYR A 384 -5.81 35.29 4.55
C TYR A 384 -5.80 36.00 5.89
N ILE A 385 -5.43 35.28 6.95
CA ILE A 385 -5.28 35.82 8.30
C ILE A 385 -3.85 35.53 8.76
N ASP A 386 -3.10 36.59 9.05
CA ASP A 386 -1.68 36.57 9.39
C ASP A 386 -0.83 35.79 8.36
N GLY A 387 -1.13 36.00 7.08
CA GLY A 387 -0.46 35.34 5.95
C GLY A 387 -0.88 33.89 5.69
N LYS A 388 -1.75 33.30 6.53
CA LYS A 388 -2.29 31.94 6.32
C LYS A 388 -3.59 31.99 5.53
N TYR A 389 -3.71 31.16 4.50
CA TYR A 389 -4.94 31.01 3.73
C TYR A 389 -6.06 30.44 4.61
N PHE A 390 -7.24 31.06 4.54
CA PHE A 390 -8.40 30.72 5.36
C PHE A 390 -9.61 30.26 4.55
N GLY A 391 -9.69 30.61 3.26
CA GLY A 391 -10.76 30.16 2.36
C GLY A 391 -11.05 31.12 1.23
N SER A 392 -11.80 30.67 0.22
CA SER A 392 -12.24 31.47 -0.91
C SER A 392 -13.73 31.81 -0.76
N TYR A 393 -14.06 33.08 -0.92
CA TYR A 393 -15.42 33.59 -0.71
C TYR A 393 -15.87 34.41 -1.91
N ARG A 394 -17.11 34.19 -2.35
CA ARG A 394 -17.68 34.92 -3.48
C ARG A 394 -18.29 36.24 -3.04
N CYS A 395 -17.80 37.35 -3.61
CA CYS A 395 -18.37 38.67 -3.40
C CYS A 395 -19.82 38.75 -3.93
N ASP A 396 -20.70 39.43 -3.20
CA ASP A 396 -22.07 39.66 -3.66
C ASP A 396 -22.15 40.65 -4.85
N LYS A 397 -23.37 40.93 -5.34
CA LYS A 397 -23.60 41.88 -6.45
C LYS A 397 -23.13 43.31 -6.15
N ARG A 398 -22.82 43.64 -4.89
CA ARG A 398 -22.36 44.95 -4.43
C ARG A 398 -20.89 44.91 -3.99
N ALA A 399 -20.13 43.87 -4.36
CA ALA A 399 -18.74 43.67 -3.96
C ALA A 399 -18.54 43.59 -2.44
N ARG A 400 -19.39 42.81 -1.75
CA ARG A 400 -19.30 42.60 -0.30
C ARG A 400 -19.16 41.14 0.07
N LEU A 401 -18.47 40.89 1.19
CA LEU A 401 -18.52 39.64 1.93
C LEU A 401 -19.17 39.85 3.29
N VAL A 402 -20.10 38.96 3.65
CA VAL A 402 -20.86 39.05 4.91
C VAL A 402 -20.66 37.77 5.71
N PHE A 403 -20.01 37.89 6.85
CA PHE A 403 -19.78 36.80 7.78
C PHE A 403 -20.70 36.95 8.98
N ASN A 404 -21.52 35.94 9.25
CA ASN A 404 -22.38 35.94 10.45
C ASN A 404 -21.52 35.68 11.69
N LEU A 405 -21.63 36.54 12.72
CA LEU A 405 -20.87 36.39 13.97
C LEU A 405 -21.27 35.14 14.78
N SER A 406 -22.36 34.46 14.42
CA SER A 406 -22.71 33.16 15.00
C SER A 406 -21.97 31.98 14.36
N SER A 407 -21.41 32.13 13.15
CA SER A 407 -20.65 31.07 12.48
C SER A 407 -19.21 31.00 13.00
N ASP A 408 -18.58 29.84 12.90
CA ASP A 408 -17.22 29.64 13.40
C ASP A 408 -16.22 30.56 12.69
N VAL A 409 -16.38 30.75 11.37
CA VAL A 409 -15.62 31.72 10.57
C VAL A 409 -15.83 33.16 11.05
N GLY A 410 -17.07 33.56 11.31
CA GLY A 410 -17.37 34.93 11.77
C GLY A 410 -16.85 35.21 13.17
N LYS A 411 -16.92 34.24 14.09
CA LYS A 411 -16.31 34.34 15.43
C LYS A 411 -14.79 34.45 15.33
N TYR A 412 -14.17 33.62 14.49
CA TYR A 412 -12.72 33.62 14.29
C TYR A 412 -12.23 34.95 13.70
N LEU A 413 -12.91 35.47 12.67
CA LEU A 413 -12.58 36.76 12.07
C LEU A 413 -12.72 37.94 13.04
N LYS A 414 -13.76 37.91 13.87
CA LYS A 414 -13.93 38.91 14.93
C LYS A 414 -12.78 38.86 15.93
N ASN A 415 -12.44 37.68 16.44
CA ASN A 415 -11.32 37.52 17.37
C ASN A 415 -9.99 37.94 16.74
N ALA A 416 -9.80 37.70 15.43
CA ALA A 416 -8.61 38.11 14.70
C ALA A 416 -8.49 39.64 14.60
N LEU A 417 -9.59 40.34 14.29
CA LEU A 417 -9.64 41.81 14.30
C LEU A 417 -9.40 42.39 15.70
N ASP A 418 -10.06 41.83 16.72
CA ASP A 418 -9.93 42.28 18.12
C ASP A 418 -8.50 42.05 18.65
N SER A 419 -7.80 41.03 18.14
CA SER A 419 -6.42 40.70 18.50
C SER A 419 -5.36 41.40 17.63
N GLY A 420 -5.79 42.26 16.68
CA GLY A 420 -4.88 42.99 15.78
C GLY A 420 -4.15 42.13 14.76
N LEU A 421 -4.68 40.95 14.42
CA LEU A 421 -4.11 40.10 13.36
C LEU A 421 -4.36 40.71 11.99
N ASN A 422 -3.37 40.60 11.09
CA ASN A 422 -3.49 41.11 9.73
C ASN A 422 -4.47 40.28 8.90
N ILE A 423 -5.54 40.91 8.41
CA ILE A 423 -6.49 40.29 7.47
C ILE A 423 -6.21 40.84 6.07
N ASN A 424 -6.02 39.95 5.10
CA ASN A 424 -5.79 40.31 3.70
C ASN A 424 -6.75 39.53 2.79
N PHE A 425 -7.08 40.12 1.65
CA PHE A 425 -7.86 39.46 0.60
C PHE A 425 -7.12 39.52 -0.74
N GLU A 426 -7.31 38.53 -1.58
CA GLU A 426 -6.75 38.48 -2.95
C GLU A 426 -7.80 37.97 -3.93
N VAL A 427 -7.77 38.38 -5.20
CA VAL A 427 -8.66 37.81 -6.21
C VAL A 427 -8.21 36.38 -6.54
N SER A 428 -9.12 35.42 -6.44
CA SER A 428 -8.85 34.06 -6.89
C SER A 428 -8.64 34.06 -8.40
N ARG A 429 -7.40 33.81 -8.85
CA ARG A 429 -7.13 33.58 -10.28
C ARG A 429 -7.67 32.20 -10.63
N THR A 430 -8.65 32.16 -11.54
CA THR A 430 -9.18 30.94 -12.16
C THR A 430 -8.11 30.13 -12.86
#